data_AF-A0A9P7SYY0-F1
#
_entry.id   AF-A0A9P7SYY0-F1
#
_cell.length_a   1.000
_cell.length_b   1.000
_cell.length_c   1.000
_cell.angle_alpha   90.00
_cell.angle_beta   90.00
_cell.angle_gamma   90.00
#
_symmetry.space_group_name_H-M   'P 1'
#
loop_
_entity.id
_entity.type
_entity.pdbx_description
1 polymer ?
#
loop_
_entity_poly.entity_id
_entity_poly.type
_entity_poly.pdbx_seq_one_letter_code
_entity_poly.pdbx_strand_id
1 'polypeptide(L)'
;MDASRVSTGVRFRLLKRVAVTVFAFAVATGIAFTLVKLAPENHVRHITEAVKAWDIPFKSTESSKCPVFHDANKVWQKSQLKYQHLRDDKFTIAMQTYHRPEELKHTLDGLLSEEIPSLAEIVVVWNDLENAPPESYVSTHGVPVRYRRSPVNSLNQKLWPDPAYKTQAIFLSDDDIYYKPKDLEFVFQSWRKFGRRRMTGGFTRCAIEDAASKKWLYTFCSKDEGQNKYNMILSGLAFAHISFLDYYSSDDALATKIRNYVDKHFNCEDLAMNYLVSMLTGEGPLLVKGKEQYVSMVPKVGLSAKPGHMETRAQCLNDYNEFFGCMPLIDETAHIELGVILS
;
A
#
# COMPACT_ATOMS: atom_id res chain seq x y z
N MET A 1 -29.64 -53.40 21.04
CA MET A 1 -29.42 -52.78 19.71
C MET A 1 -28.02 -52.21 19.71
N ASP A 2 -27.18 -52.71 18.80
CA ASP A 2 -25.73 -52.82 18.96
C ASP A 2 -24.99 -51.68 18.23
N ALA A 3 -24.54 -50.67 19.00
CA ALA A 3 -23.89 -49.45 18.48
C ALA A 3 -22.46 -49.69 17.95
N SER A 4 -21.91 -50.89 18.11
CA SER A 4 -20.55 -51.25 17.71
C SER A 4 -20.38 -51.45 16.19
N ARG A 5 -21.45 -51.83 15.47
CA ARG A 5 -21.42 -52.10 14.01
C ARG A 5 -21.52 -50.85 13.12
N VAL A 6 -22.04 -49.73 13.63
CA VAL A 6 -22.20 -48.49 12.83
C VAL A 6 -20.88 -47.72 12.73
N SER A 7 -20.05 -47.75 13.79
CA SER A 7 -18.76 -47.05 13.87
C SER A 7 -17.70 -47.61 12.91
N THR A 8 -17.66 -48.93 12.73
CA THR A 8 -16.70 -49.62 11.84
C THR A 8 -17.01 -49.39 10.36
N GLY A 9 -18.28 -49.33 9.97
CA GLY A 9 -18.69 -49.05 8.59
C GLY A 9 -18.36 -47.63 8.12
N VAL A 10 -18.46 -46.64 9.01
CA VAL A 10 -18.11 -45.23 8.70
C VAL A 10 -16.60 -45.05 8.60
N ARG A 11 -15.81 -45.65 9.51
CA ARG A 11 -14.34 -45.63 9.45
C ARG A 11 -13.80 -46.29 8.17
N PHE A 12 -14.41 -47.40 7.74
CA PHE A 12 -14.00 -48.11 6.51
C PHE A 12 -14.30 -47.31 5.23
N ARG A 13 -15.43 -46.60 5.19
CA ARG A 13 -15.76 -45.68 4.07
C ARG A 13 -14.85 -44.46 4.03
N LEU A 14 -14.46 -43.93 5.18
CA LEU A 14 -13.52 -42.81 5.28
C LEU A 14 -12.11 -43.22 4.82
N LEU A 15 -11.63 -44.39 5.26
CA LEU A 15 -10.34 -44.97 4.83
C LEU A 15 -10.30 -45.23 3.32
N LYS A 16 -11.38 -45.76 2.73
CA LYS A 16 -11.47 -45.93 1.27
C LYS A 16 -11.45 -44.60 0.52
N ARG A 17 -12.13 -43.56 1.02
CA ARG A 17 -12.11 -42.23 0.38
C ARG A 17 -10.73 -41.59 0.46
N VAL A 18 -10.07 -41.65 1.62
CA VAL A 18 -8.71 -41.14 1.79
C VAL A 18 -7.73 -41.89 0.88
N ALA A 19 -7.81 -43.23 0.81
CA ALA A 19 -6.95 -44.01 -0.07
C ALA A 19 -7.15 -43.66 -1.57
N VAL A 20 -8.39 -43.45 -2.01
CA VAL A 20 -8.69 -43.03 -3.39
C VAL A 20 -8.17 -41.62 -3.67
N THR A 21 -8.31 -40.68 -2.73
CA THR A 21 -7.80 -39.30 -2.89
C THR A 21 -6.28 -39.27 -2.91
N VAL A 22 -5.61 -40.03 -2.03
CA VAL A 22 -4.15 -40.14 -2.00
C VAL A 22 -3.62 -40.78 -3.28
N PHE A 23 -4.28 -41.83 -3.78
CA PHE A 23 -3.90 -42.48 -5.03
C PHE A 23 -4.12 -41.56 -6.25
N ALA A 24 -5.23 -40.82 -6.29
CA ALA A 24 -5.48 -39.84 -7.35
C ALA A 24 -4.46 -38.69 -7.34
N PHE A 25 -4.05 -38.21 -6.15
CA PHE A 25 -2.99 -37.22 -6.01
C PHE A 25 -1.64 -37.77 -6.47
N ALA A 26 -1.28 -38.99 -6.06
CA ALA A 26 -0.02 -39.63 -6.45
C ALA A 26 0.08 -39.82 -7.98
N VAL A 27 -1.02 -40.24 -8.61
CA VAL A 27 -1.10 -40.38 -10.08
C VAL A 27 -1.04 -39.02 -10.77
N ALA A 28 -1.72 -38.00 -10.27
CA ALA A 28 -1.67 -36.65 -10.83
C ALA A 28 -0.26 -36.03 -10.72
N THR A 29 0.42 -36.20 -9.57
CA THR A 29 1.81 -35.76 -9.40
C THR A 29 2.79 -36.56 -10.26
N GLY A 30 2.55 -37.87 -10.43
CA GLY A 30 3.36 -38.72 -11.30
C GLY A 30 3.26 -38.31 -12.76
N ILE A 31 2.03 -38.04 -13.24
CA ILE A 31 1.74 -37.57 -14.60
C ILE A 31 2.31 -36.17 -14.83
N ALA A 32 2.18 -35.26 -13.87
CA ALA A 32 2.79 -33.93 -13.97
C ALA A 32 4.33 -34.01 -14.05
N PHE A 33 4.95 -34.90 -13.26
CA PHE A 33 6.40 -35.07 -13.26
C PHE A 33 6.93 -35.73 -14.54
N THR A 34 6.20 -36.68 -15.14
CA THR A 34 6.54 -37.23 -16.46
C THR A 34 6.29 -36.24 -17.59
N LEU A 35 5.22 -35.45 -17.55
CA LEU A 35 4.97 -34.38 -18.52
C LEU A 35 6.05 -33.29 -18.48
N VAL A 36 6.56 -32.94 -17.30
CA VAL A 36 7.69 -32.01 -17.15
C VAL A 36 9.00 -32.62 -17.67
N LYS A 37 9.23 -33.92 -17.50
CA LYS A 37 10.40 -34.62 -18.05
C LYS A 37 10.34 -34.88 -19.56
N LEU A 38 9.13 -34.97 -20.13
CA LEU A 38 8.89 -35.19 -21.56
C LEU A 38 8.66 -33.88 -22.33
N ALA A 39 8.51 -32.75 -21.64
CA ALA A 39 8.40 -31.45 -22.26
C ALA A 39 9.72 -31.10 -22.98
N PRO A 40 9.67 -30.68 -24.25
CA PRO A 40 10.87 -30.29 -24.99
C PRO A 40 11.61 -29.18 -24.23
N GLU A 41 12.94 -29.25 -24.18
CA GLU A 41 13.81 -28.37 -23.36
C GLU A 41 13.50 -26.86 -23.54
N ASN A 42 13.00 -26.47 -24.72
CA ASN A 42 12.58 -25.11 -25.02
C ASN A 42 11.39 -24.63 -24.16
N HIS A 43 10.47 -25.51 -23.78
CA HIS A 43 9.30 -25.14 -22.97
C HIS A 43 9.64 -24.97 -21.49
N VAL A 44 10.51 -25.83 -20.96
CA VAL A 44 11.06 -25.67 -19.61
C VAL A 44 11.95 -24.42 -19.54
N ARG A 45 12.76 -24.14 -20.59
CA ARG A 45 13.49 -22.87 -20.70
C ARG A 45 12.57 -21.66 -20.70
N HIS A 46 11.48 -21.67 -21.44
CA HIS A 46 10.54 -20.53 -21.45
C HIS A 46 9.88 -20.27 -20.09
N ILE A 47 9.53 -21.31 -19.33
CA ILE A 47 9.01 -21.14 -17.96
C ILE A 47 10.10 -20.62 -17.04
N THR A 48 11.32 -21.14 -17.13
CA THR A 48 12.45 -20.74 -16.29
C THR A 48 12.93 -19.31 -16.62
N GLU A 49 12.90 -18.93 -17.90
CA GLU A 49 13.20 -17.58 -18.38
C GLU A 49 12.07 -16.60 -18.05
N ALA A 50 10.80 -17.02 -18.08
CA ALA A 50 9.67 -16.20 -17.63
C ALA A 50 9.71 -15.95 -16.11
N VAL A 51 10.09 -16.94 -15.30
CA VAL A 51 10.30 -16.77 -13.85
C VAL A 51 11.54 -15.89 -13.58
N LYS A 52 12.64 -16.08 -14.33
CA LYS A 52 13.80 -15.17 -14.27
C LYS A 52 13.50 -13.75 -14.78
N ALA A 53 12.53 -13.57 -15.68
CA ALA A 53 12.08 -12.26 -16.14
C ALA A 53 11.22 -11.52 -15.11
N TRP A 54 10.69 -12.22 -14.10
CA TRP A 54 10.12 -11.58 -12.90
C TRP A 54 11.20 -11.18 -11.90
N ASP A 55 12.35 -11.87 -11.91
CA ASP A 55 13.56 -11.57 -11.15
C ASP A 55 14.56 -10.70 -11.93
N ILE A 56 14.10 -9.82 -12.84
CA ILE A 56 15.01 -8.80 -13.39
C ILE A 56 15.48 -7.98 -12.19
N PRO A 57 16.78 -8.01 -11.83
CA PRO A 57 17.28 -7.15 -10.79
C PRO A 57 17.18 -5.76 -11.37
N PHE A 58 16.19 -5.00 -10.93
CA PHE A 58 16.10 -3.59 -11.29
C PHE A 58 17.37 -2.96 -10.74
N LYS A 59 18.30 -2.67 -11.64
CA LYS A 59 19.58 -2.09 -11.30
C LYS A 59 19.24 -0.68 -10.84
N SER A 60 19.18 -0.47 -9.53
CA SER A 60 19.00 0.85 -8.96
C SER A 60 20.12 1.72 -9.49
N THR A 61 19.80 2.70 -10.33
CA THR A 61 20.67 3.86 -10.49
C THR A 61 20.77 4.48 -9.12
N GLU A 62 21.98 4.53 -8.54
CA GLU A 62 22.24 5.40 -7.40
C GLU A 62 21.65 6.77 -7.75
N SER A 63 20.69 7.22 -6.94
CA SER A 63 20.19 8.59 -7.08
C SER A 63 21.37 9.49 -6.77
N SER A 64 21.99 10.04 -7.81
CA SER A 64 23.12 10.96 -7.74
C SER A 64 22.81 12.24 -6.96
N LYS A 65 21.55 12.45 -6.56
CA LYS A 65 21.08 13.63 -5.83
C LYS A 65 21.21 13.51 -4.31
N CYS A 66 21.35 12.31 -3.76
CA CYS A 66 21.35 12.07 -2.31
C CYS A 66 22.48 11.11 -1.90
N PRO A 67 23.74 11.59 -1.81
CA PRO A 67 24.89 10.74 -1.51
C PRO A 67 24.88 10.17 -0.07
N VAL A 68 24.00 10.64 0.80
CA VAL A 68 24.01 10.32 2.24
C VAL A 68 23.56 8.89 2.55
N PHE A 69 22.82 8.23 1.65
CA PHE A 69 22.18 6.93 1.91
C PHE A 69 22.70 5.79 1.01
N HIS A 70 23.99 5.46 1.13
CA HIS A 70 24.64 4.39 0.35
C HIS A 70 24.05 2.98 0.55
N ASP A 71 23.26 2.73 1.60
CA ASP A 71 22.66 1.42 1.91
C ASP A 71 21.12 1.37 1.87
N ALA A 72 20.47 2.42 1.36
CA ALA A 72 19.00 2.53 1.37
C ALA A 72 18.30 1.32 0.72
N ASN A 73 18.85 0.85 -0.42
CA ASN A 73 18.29 -0.30 -1.14
C ASN A 73 18.49 -1.62 -0.35
N LYS A 74 19.56 -1.75 0.46
CA LYS A 74 19.75 -2.93 1.32
C LYS A 74 18.74 -2.95 2.47
N VAL A 75 18.46 -1.79 3.06
CA VAL A 75 17.41 -1.64 4.09
C VAL A 75 16.06 -2.07 3.53
N TRP A 76 15.72 -1.56 2.34
CA TRP A 76 14.52 -1.95 1.62
C TRP A 76 14.44 -3.46 1.36
N GLN A 77 15.50 -4.05 0.79
CA GLN A 77 15.56 -5.49 0.49
C GLN A 77 15.38 -6.36 1.74
N LYS A 78 16.06 -6.00 2.85
CA LYS A 78 15.91 -6.70 4.14
C LYS A 78 14.47 -6.68 4.62
N SER A 79 13.80 -5.53 4.52
CA SER A 79 12.39 -5.42 4.88
C SER A 79 11.50 -6.23 3.94
N GLN A 80 11.75 -6.28 2.64
CA GLN A 80 10.98 -7.14 1.73
C GLN A 80 11.10 -8.63 2.09
N LEU A 81 12.31 -9.10 2.43
CA LEU A 81 12.52 -10.48 2.89
C LEU A 81 11.73 -10.78 4.18
N LYS A 82 11.65 -9.82 5.11
CA LYS A 82 10.84 -9.95 6.34
C LYS A 82 9.36 -10.21 6.02
N TYR A 83 8.81 -9.55 5.00
CA TYR A 83 7.37 -9.62 4.66
C TYR A 83 7.05 -10.52 3.46
N GLN A 84 8.02 -11.26 2.91
CA GLN A 84 7.83 -12.13 1.75
C GLN A 84 6.78 -13.23 1.97
N HIS A 85 6.51 -13.58 3.22
CA HIS A 85 5.53 -14.59 3.62
C HIS A 85 4.07 -14.07 3.55
N LEU A 86 3.88 -12.75 3.48
CA LEU A 86 2.57 -12.14 3.32
C LEU A 86 2.09 -12.24 1.88
N ARG A 87 0.77 -12.22 1.69
CA ARG A 87 0.14 -12.31 0.37
C ARG A 87 0.46 -11.08 -0.47
N ASP A 88 0.84 -11.30 -1.72
CA ASP A 88 1.04 -10.24 -2.71
C ASP A 88 -0.11 -10.16 -3.75
N ASP A 89 -1.06 -11.10 -3.68
CA ASP A 89 -2.23 -11.19 -4.55
C ASP A 89 -3.46 -10.43 -4.01
N LYS A 90 -3.39 -9.93 -2.77
CA LYS A 90 -4.43 -9.15 -2.08
C LYS A 90 -3.83 -7.90 -1.42
N PHE A 91 -4.70 -7.03 -0.92
CA PHE A 91 -4.30 -5.85 -0.14
C PHE A 91 -5.17 -5.61 1.10
N THR A 92 -4.64 -4.85 2.03
CA THR A 92 -5.34 -4.36 3.23
C THR A 92 -5.54 -2.85 3.14
N ILE A 93 -6.71 -2.34 3.50
CA ILE A 93 -6.92 -0.90 3.69
C ILE A 93 -6.55 -0.52 5.13
N ALA A 94 -5.69 0.48 5.32
CA ALA A 94 -5.42 1.11 6.61
C ALA A 94 -6.01 2.51 6.60
N MET A 95 -7.12 2.70 7.30
CA MET A 95 -7.91 3.93 7.27
C MET A 95 -7.89 4.61 8.63
N GLN A 96 -7.35 5.82 8.73
CA GLN A 96 -7.36 6.56 9.99
C GLN A 96 -8.63 7.38 10.15
N THR A 97 -9.16 7.42 11.36
CA THR A 97 -10.31 8.28 11.69
C THR A 97 -10.16 8.94 13.06
N TYR A 98 -10.69 10.16 13.18
CA TYR A 98 -10.76 10.92 14.43
C TYR A 98 -11.96 11.87 14.40
N HIS A 99 -12.93 11.65 15.29
CA HIS A 99 -14.12 12.50 15.46
C HIS A 99 -14.93 12.76 14.17
N ARG A 100 -15.00 11.77 13.28
CA ARG A 100 -15.67 11.83 11.97
C ARG A 100 -16.49 10.57 11.66
N PRO A 101 -17.46 10.21 12.52
CA PRO A 101 -18.22 8.98 12.34
C PRO A 101 -19.03 8.95 11.03
N GLU A 102 -19.52 10.09 10.56
CA GLU A 102 -20.32 10.19 9.32
C GLU A 102 -19.45 10.04 8.06
N GLU A 103 -18.30 10.72 8.00
CA GLU A 103 -17.36 10.58 6.89
C GLU A 103 -16.80 9.15 6.84
N LEU A 104 -16.40 8.59 7.99
CA LEU A 104 -15.97 7.21 8.09
C LEU A 104 -17.05 6.25 7.56
N LYS A 105 -18.30 6.44 8.01
CA LYS A 105 -19.42 5.62 7.57
C LYS A 105 -19.62 5.71 6.07
N HIS A 106 -19.64 6.92 5.51
CA HIS A 106 -19.83 7.11 4.07
C HIS A 106 -18.69 6.48 3.26
N THR A 107 -17.44 6.64 3.69
CA THR A 107 -16.28 6.05 3.03
C THR A 107 -16.32 4.52 3.08
N LEU A 108 -16.69 3.93 4.22
CA LEU A 108 -16.89 2.48 4.35
C LEU A 108 -18.03 1.98 3.47
N ASP A 109 -19.19 2.66 3.48
CA ASP A 109 -20.36 2.32 2.66
C ASP A 109 -20.00 2.40 1.16
N GLY A 110 -19.20 3.41 0.76
CA GLY A 110 -18.72 3.57 -0.61
C GLY A 110 -17.74 2.48 -1.05
N LEU A 111 -16.74 2.15 -0.22
CA LEU A 111 -15.78 1.08 -0.49
C LEU A 111 -16.41 -0.31 -0.51
N LEU A 112 -17.42 -0.55 0.32
CA LEU A 112 -18.10 -1.84 0.47
C LEU A 112 -19.41 -1.93 -0.31
N SER A 113 -19.67 -0.98 -1.21
CA SER A 113 -20.87 -0.95 -2.06
C SER A 113 -20.88 -2.03 -3.14
N GLU A 114 -19.70 -2.51 -3.54
CA GLU A 114 -19.51 -3.63 -4.47
C GLU A 114 -18.36 -4.52 -3.98
N GLU A 115 -18.26 -5.74 -4.52
CA GLU A 115 -17.11 -6.60 -4.25
C GLU A 115 -15.84 -6.01 -4.86
N ILE A 116 -14.79 -5.89 -4.04
CA ILE A 116 -13.44 -5.60 -4.48
C ILE A 116 -12.65 -6.91 -4.40
N PRO A 117 -12.39 -7.60 -5.53
CA PRO A 117 -11.88 -8.97 -5.51
C PRO A 117 -10.61 -9.12 -4.69
N SER A 118 -9.70 -8.15 -4.73
CA SER A 118 -8.40 -8.24 -4.06
C SER A 118 -8.36 -7.66 -2.65
N LEU A 119 -9.47 -7.14 -2.11
CA LEU A 119 -9.53 -6.59 -0.76
C LEU A 119 -9.58 -7.73 0.29
N ALA A 120 -8.55 -7.81 1.13
CA ALA A 120 -8.46 -8.83 2.19
C ALA A 120 -9.14 -8.40 3.49
N GLU A 121 -8.94 -7.15 3.91
CA GLU A 121 -9.52 -6.58 5.12
C GLU A 121 -9.44 -5.04 5.09
N ILE A 122 -10.29 -4.40 5.87
CA ILE A 122 -10.20 -2.98 6.21
C ILE A 122 -9.84 -2.88 7.70
N VAL A 123 -8.79 -2.11 8.00
CA VAL A 123 -8.36 -1.81 9.36
C VAL A 123 -8.60 -0.33 9.61
N VAL A 124 -9.62 -0.04 10.40
CA VAL A 124 -9.94 1.31 10.85
C VAL A 124 -9.06 1.63 12.05
N VAL A 125 -8.12 2.55 11.87
CA VAL A 125 -7.21 3.06 12.88
C VAL A 125 -7.91 4.15 13.67
N TRP A 126 -8.37 3.77 14.86
CA TRP A 126 -9.23 4.59 15.71
C TRP A 126 -8.38 5.46 16.64
N ASN A 127 -8.24 6.73 16.29
CA ASN A 127 -7.42 7.70 17.04
C ASN A 127 -8.19 8.44 18.15
N ASP A 128 -9.49 8.20 18.30
CA ASP A 128 -10.27 8.74 19.40
C ASP A 128 -9.99 7.93 20.68
N LEU A 129 -9.20 8.52 21.58
CA LEU A 129 -8.80 7.89 22.83
C LEU A 129 -9.91 7.92 23.89
N GLU A 130 -10.85 8.85 23.76
CA GLU A 130 -11.90 9.10 24.75
C GLU A 130 -13.09 8.17 24.55
N ASN A 131 -13.42 7.88 23.29
CA ASN A 131 -14.53 7.02 22.93
C ASN A 131 -14.05 5.63 22.49
N ALA A 132 -14.82 4.60 22.85
CA ALA A 132 -14.56 3.25 22.36
C ALA A 132 -14.85 3.16 20.85
N PRO A 133 -14.05 2.42 20.08
CA PRO A 133 -14.39 2.14 18.69
C PRO A 133 -15.67 1.29 18.60
N PRO A 134 -16.37 1.34 17.46
CA PRO A 134 -17.41 0.36 17.14
C PRO A 134 -16.88 -1.08 17.18
N GLU A 135 -17.79 -2.05 17.29
CA GLU A 135 -17.44 -3.46 17.16
C GLU A 135 -16.96 -3.77 15.75
N SER A 136 -15.95 -4.64 15.66
CA SER A 136 -15.47 -5.14 14.37
C SER A 136 -16.51 -6.08 13.76
N TYR A 137 -16.66 -6.01 12.44
CA TYR A 137 -17.70 -6.76 11.72
C TYR A 137 -17.16 -7.34 10.41
N VAL A 138 -17.98 -8.15 9.73
CA VAL A 138 -17.69 -8.65 8.38
C VAL A 138 -18.74 -8.06 7.44
N SER A 139 -18.29 -7.47 6.34
CA SER A 139 -19.18 -6.86 5.34
C SER A 139 -20.05 -7.91 4.64
N THR A 140 -21.06 -7.44 3.90
CA THR A 140 -21.90 -8.27 3.03
C THR A 140 -21.11 -9.03 1.96
N HIS A 141 -19.94 -8.50 1.56
CA HIS A 141 -19.01 -9.13 0.63
C HIS A 141 -17.94 -10.00 1.31
N GLY A 142 -18.08 -10.28 2.61
CA GLY A 142 -17.17 -11.16 3.35
C GLY A 142 -15.84 -10.50 3.74
N VAL A 143 -15.72 -9.17 3.61
CA VAL A 143 -14.50 -8.43 3.98
C VAL A 143 -14.54 -8.08 5.47
N PRO A 144 -13.58 -8.51 6.29
CA PRO A 144 -13.48 -8.08 7.68
C PRO A 144 -13.17 -6.59 7.77
N VAL A 145 -13.93 -5.89 8.61
CA VAL A 145 -13.68 -4.50 9.02
C VAL A 145 -13.31 -4.51 10.49
N ARG A 146 -12.02 -4.32 10.76
CA ARG A 146 -11.44 -4.38 12.10
C ARG A 146 -11.13 -2.99 12.62
N TYR A 147 -11.62 -2.66 13.80
CA TYR A 147 -11.23 -1.44 14.50
C TYR A 147 -9.99 -1.71 15.36
N ARG A 148 -8.92 -0.96 15.11
CA ARG A 148 -7.69 -0.97 15.89
C ARG A 148 -7.59 0.33 16.67
N ARG A 149 -7.74 0.24 17.99
CA ARG A 149 -7.55 1.40 18.87
C ARG A 149 -6.08 1.80 18.89
N SER A 150 -5.82 3.07 18.61
CA SER A 150 -4.49 3.64 18.72
C SER A 150 -4.13 3.91 20.18
N PRO A 151 -2.85 3.76 20.57
CA PRO A 151 -2.39 4.11 21.91
C PRO A 151 -2.35 5.63 22.13
N VAL A 152 -2.22 6.40 21.04
CA VAL A 152 -2.17 7.87 21.04
C VAL A 152 -2.91 8.42 19.82
N ASN A 153 -3.44 9.64 19.92
CA ASN A 153 -3.93 10.36 18.75
C ASN A 153 -2.73 10.91 17.97
N SER A 154 -2.38 10.26 16.87
CA SER A 154 -1.22 10.63 16.05
C SER A 154 -1.45 10.25 14.59
N LEU A 155 -0.96 11.07 13.66
CA LEU A 155 -0.99 10.76 12.23
C LEU A 155 -0.07 9.60 11.85
N ASN A 156 0.88 9.24 12.71
CA ASN A 156 1.76 8.09 12.51
C ASN A 156 1.01 6.75 12.57
N GLN A 157 -0.17 6.69 13.18
CA GLN A 157 -0.82 5.43 13.54
C GLN A 157 -1.25 4.61 12.32
N LYS A 158 -1.69 5.24 11.22
CA LYS A 158 -1.98 4.53 9.96
C LYS A 158 -0.74 3.99 9.24
N LEU A 159 0.45 4.51 9.56
CA LEU A 159 1.72 4.09 8.97
C LEU A 159 2.42 2.98 9.77
N TRP A 160 1.78 2.48 10.84
CA TRP A 160 2.32 1.38 11.63
C TRP A 160 2.18 0.03 10.89
N PRO A 161 3.24 -0.80 10.82
CA PRO A 161 3.17 -2.15 10.28
C PRO A 161 2.43 -3.08 11.25
N ASP A 162 1.10 -3.07 11.22
CA ASP A 162 0.26 -3.90 12.09
C ASP A 162 0.66 -5.39 11.97
N PRO A 163 1.09 -6.05 13.06
CA PRO A 163 1.47 -7.47 13.04
C PRO A 163 0.33 -8.39 12.58
N ALA A 164 -0.92 -7.93 12.63
CA ALA A 164 -2.07 -8.68 12.13
C ALA A 164 -2.27 -8.60 10.61
N TYR A 165 -1.54 -7.72 9.91
CA TYR A 165 -1.62 -7.63 8.45
C TYR A 165 -1.19 -8.94 7.77
N LYS A 166 -1.94 -9.31 6.73
CA LYS A 166 -1.74 -10.54 5.95
C LYS A 166 -1.26 -10.29 4.52
N THR A 167 -1.08 -9.02 4.15
CA THR A 167 -0.83 -8.58 2.79
C THR A 167 0.42 -7.69 2.72
N GLN A 168 1.15 -7.77 1.62
CA GLN A 168 2.30 -6.89 1.36
C GLN A 168 1.85 -5.49 0.95
N ALA A 169 0.67 -5.39 0.32
CA ALA A 169 0.09 -4.16 -0.20
C ALA A 169 -0.83 -3.53 0.85
N ILE A 170 -0.48 -2.32 1.30
CA ILE A 170 -1.30 -1.54 2.23
C ILE A 170 -1.83 -0.32 1.48
N PHE A 171 -3.15 -0.23 1.34
CA PHE A 171 -3.82 0.96 0.86
C PHE A 171 -4.04 1.92 2.03
N LEU A 172 -3.23 2.98 2.08
CA LEU A 172 -3.33 4.04 3.06
C LEU A 172 -4.47 4.97 2.64
N SER A 173 -5.40 5.21 3.57
CA SER A 173 -6.61 6.00 3.33
C SER A 173 -6.88 6.98 4.47
N ASP A 174 -7.38 8.16 4.12
CA ASP A 174 -8.11 9.01 5.07
C ASP A 174 -9.59 8.57 5.10
N ASP A 175 -10.34 9.03 6.10
CA ASP A 175 -11.74 8.67 6.32
C ASP A 175 -12.74 9.47 5.47
N ASP A 176 -12.27 10.37 4.61
CA ASP A 176 -13.08 11.26 3.78
C ASP A 176 -12.77 11.18 2.27
N ILE A 177 -12.00 10.19 1.84
CA ILE A 177 -11.57 10.03 0.44
C ILE A 177 -11.44 8.55 0.06
N TYR A 178 -11.94 8.16 -1.12
CA TYR A 178 -11.81 6.78 -1.60
C TYR A 178 -11.95 6.66 -3.13
N TYR A 179 -11.34 5.63 -3.70
CA TYR A 179 -11.65 5.16 -5.05
C TYR A 179 -12.92 4.32 -5.05
N LYS A 180 -13.71 4.39 -6.12
CA LYS A 180 -14.82 3.45 -6.31
C LYS A 180 -14.30 2.00 -6.40
N PRO A 181 -15.09 0.99 -6.00
CA PRO A 181 -14.64 -0.39 -5.89
C PRO A 181 -13.85 -0.93 -7.11
N LYS A 182 -14.38 -0.75 -8.32
CA LYS A 182 -13.72 -1.20 -9.57
C LYS A 182 -12.41 -0.47 -9.86
N ASP A 183 -12.37 0.83 -9.57
CA ASP A 183 -11.18 1.65 -9.74
C ASP A 183 -10.11 1.27 -8.70
N LEU A 184 -10.49 0.98 -7.45
CA LEU A 184 -9.55 0.53 -6.43
C LEU A 184 -8.91 -0.81 -6.80
N GLU A 185 -9.67 -1.75 -7.36
CA GLU A 185 -9.13 -3.00 -7.90
C GLU A 185 -8.12 -2.72 -9.02
N PHE A 186 -8.45 -1.84 -9.98
CA PHE A 186 -7.53 -1.46 -11.05
C PHE A 186 -6.24 -0.81 -10.51
N VAL A 187 -6.37 0.09 -9.53
CA VAL A 187 -5.23 0.76 -8.90
C VAL A 187 -4.35 -0.27 -8.18
N PHE A 188 -4.93 -1.25 -7.48
CA PHE A 188 -4.19 -2.36 -6.87
C PHE A 188 -3.43 -3.18 -7.92
N GLN A 189 -4.07 -3.57 -9.03
CA GLN A 189 -3.41 -4.32 -10.10
C GLN A 189 -2.25 -3.54 -10.73
N SER A 190 -2.44 -2.23 -10.89
CA SER A 190 -1.40 -1.32 -11.38
C SER A 190 -0.22 -1.21 -10.40
N TRP A 191 -0.50 -1.05 -9.10
CA TRP A 191 0.52 -1.09 -8.06
C TRP A 191 1.29 -2.42 -8.06
N ARG A 192 0.57 -3.54 -8.15
CA ARG A 192 1.17 -4.88 -8.11
C ARG A 192 2.14 -5.11 -9.26
N LYS A 193 1.87 -4.53 -10.43
CA LYS A 193 2.68 -4.70 -11.64
C LYS A 193 3.79 -3.64 -11.78
N PHE A 194 3.53 -2.40 -11.39
CA PHE A 194 4.42 -1.26 -11.70
C PHE A 194 4.81 -0.40 -10.50
N GLY A 195 4.09 -0.53 -9.38
CA GLY A 195 4.16 0.41 -8.25
C GLY A 195 4.71 -0.14 -6.95
N ARG A 196 5.15 -1.42 -6.88
CA ARG A 196 5.59 -2.06 -5.61
C ARG A 196 6.73 -1.29 -4.90
N ARG A 197 7.56 -0.55 -5.64
CA ARG A 197 8.69 0.26 -5.15
C ARG A 197 8.35 1.76 -4.99
N ARG A 198 7.08 2.14 -5.11
CA ARG A 198 6.62 3.53 -5.23
C ARG A 198 5.40 3.79 -4.34
N MET A 199 5.23 5.04 -3.90
CA MET A 199 3.92 5.53 -3.47
C MET A 199 3.03 5.58 -4.72
N THR A 200 1.92 4.82 -4.73
CA THR A 200 1.10 4.65 -5.94
C THR A 200 -0.36 4.98 -5.66
N GLY A 201 -0.95 5.93 -6.37
CA GLY A 201 -2.30 6.39 -6.06
C GLY A 201 -2.72 7.62 -6.84
N GLY A 202 -3.74 8.33 -6.34
CA GLY A 202 -4.46 9.33 -7.13
C GLY A 202 -4.32 10.76 -6.61
N PHE A 203 -3.82 10.92 -5.39
CA PHE A 203 -3.84 12.21 -4.70
C PHE A 203 -2.50 12.94 -4.85
N THR A 204 -2.27 13.51 -6.04
CA THR A 204 -0.97 14.11 -6.40
C THR A 204 -0.72 15.47 -5.77
N ARG A 205 0.55 15.74 -5.46
CA ARG A 205 1.07 17.04 -5.02
C ARG A 205 2.49 17.27 -5.54
N CYS A 206 2.90 18.53 -5.43
CA CYS A 206 4.16 19.00 -5.96
C CYS A 206 4.98 19.72 -4.90
N ALA A 207 6.26 19.40 -4.85
CA ALA A 207 7.32 20.18 -4.23
C ALA A 207 8.07 20.91 -5.35
N ILE A 208 8.08 22.24 -5.32
CA ILE A 208 8.75 23.07 -6.33
C ILE A 208 9.78 23.95 -5.63
N GLU A 209 11.00 23.99 -6.15
CA GLU A 209 12.01 24.91 -5.64
C GLU A 209 11.69 26.33 -6.11
N ASP A 210 11.57 27.25 -5.17
CA ASP A 210 11.49 28.67 -5.46
C ASP A 210 12.87 29.17 -5.92
N ALA A 211 12.94 29.70 -7.14
CA ALA A 211 14.20 30.06 -7.76
C ALA A 211 14.97 31.16 -6.99
N ALA A 212 14.23 32.07 -6.32
CA ALA A 212 14.79 33.22 -5.62
C ALA A 212 15.29 32.85 -4.22
N SER A 213 14.45 32.19 -3.41
CA SER A 213 14.78 31.84 -2.03
C SER A 213 15.51 30.52 -1.87
N LYS A 214 15.54 29.68 -2.92
CA LYS A 214 16.04 28.29 -2.87
C LYS A 214 15.33 27.41 -1.84
N LYS A 215 14.11 27.81 -1.45
CA LYS A 215 13.25 27.05 -0.56
C LYS A 215 12.26 26.22 -1.36
N TRP A 216 11.84 25.10 -0.78
CA TRP A 216 10.82 24.24 -1.37
C TRP A 216 9.43 24.73 -1.00
N LEU A 217 8.57 24.84 -2.00
CA LEU A 217 7.16 25.19 -1.89
C LEU A 217 6.31 23.93 -2.03
N TYR A 218 5.26 23.83 -1.21
CA TYR A 218 4.23 22.81 -1.34
C TYR A 218 3.07 23.36 -2.17
N THR A 219 2.73 22.72 -3.28
CA THR A 219 1.71 23.19 -4.21
C THR A 219 0.81 22.08 -4.71
N PHE A 220 -0.34 22.47 -5.25
CA PHE A 220 -1.02 21.66 -6.26
C PHE A 220 -0.15 21.60 -7.52
N CYS A 221 -0.16 20.48 -8.22
CA CYS A 221 0.60 20.34 -9.45
C CYS A 221 -0.06 21.13 -10.58
N SER A 222 0.76 21.89 -11.33
CA SER A 222 0.28 22.63 -12.49
C SER A 222 -0.08 21.66 -13.62
N LYS A 223 -1.06 22.08 -14.44
CA LYS A 223 -1.42 21.42 -15.71
C LYS A 223 -0.87 22.18 -16.92
N ASP A 224 -0.09 23.24 -16.67
CA ASP A 224 0.47 24.06 -17.73
C ASP A 224 1.52 23.26 -18.51
N GLU A 225 1.58 23.53 -19.81
CA GLU A 225 2.53 22.88 -20.70
C GLU A 225 3.97 23.10 -20.21
N GLY A 226 4.75 22.00 -20.12
CA GLY A 226 6.11 22.02 -19.56
C GLY A 226 6.20 21.98 -18.02
N GLN A 227 5.08 22.07 -17.29
CA GLN A 227 5.03 21.94 -15.82
C GLN A 227 4.21 20.74 -15.34
N ASN A 228 3.84 19.85 -16.26
CA ASN A 228 3.08 18.62 -16.06
C ASN A 228 3.88 17.52 -15.33
N LYS A 229 4.40 17.85 -14.16
CA LYS A 229 5.15 16.95 -13.30
C LYS A 229 4.50 16.84 -11.93
N TYR A 230 4.72 15.72 -11.27
CA TYR A 230 4.36 15.49 -9.87
C TYR A 230 5.48 14.75 -9.19
N ASN A 231 5.64 14.94 -7.88
CA ASN A 231 6.71 14.27 -7.13
C ASN A 231 6.24 13.77 -5.77
N MET A 232 4.93 13.88 -5.48
CA MET A 232 4.30 13.28 -4.32
C MET A 232 2.94 12.69 -4.66
N ILE A 233 2.62 11.57 -4.01
CA ILE A 233 1.27 11.03 -3.87
C ILE A 233 0.96 10.89 -2.39
N LEU A 234 -0.06 11.61 -1.93
CA LEU A 234 -0.40 11.66 -0.52
C LEU A 234 -0.98 10.33 -0.04
N SER A 235 -0.58 9.90 1.17
CA SER A 235 -1.01 8.63 1.77
C SER A 235 -2.47 8.60 2.20
N GLY A 236 -3.26 9.64 1.94
CA GLY A 236 -4.71 9.61 2.09
C GLY A 236 -5.41 8.80 1.00
N LEU A 237 -4.73 8.47 -0.12
CA LEU A 237 -5.30 7.70 -1.22
C LEU A 237 -4.20 6.97 -2.02
N ALA A 238 -3.42 6.12 -1.35
CA ALA A 238 -2.24 5.50 -1.96
C ALA A 238 -1.92 4.10 -1.44
N PHE A 239 -1.48 3.24 -2.34
CA PHE A 239 -0.78 2.01 -2.00
C PHE A 239 0.67 2.30 -1.62
N ALA A 240 1.10 1.63 -0.56
CA ALA A 240 2.49 1.47 -0.16
C ALA A 240 2.74 -0.02 0.15
N HIS A 241 3.97 -0.47 -0.07
CA HIS A 241 4.40 -1.76 0.44
C HIS A 241 4.58 -1.67 1.96
N ILE A 242 4.20 -2.72 2.71
CA ILE A 242 4.37 -2.80 4.17
C ILE A 242 5.81 -2.57 4.63
N SER A 243 6.78 -2.83 3.76
CA SER A 243 8.20 -2.58 4.04
C SER A 243 8.54 -1.09 4.22
N PHE A 244 7.80 -0.18 3.58
CA PHE A 244 7.96 1.24 3.82
C PHE A 244 7.44 1.65 5.19
N LEU A 245 6.30 1.08 5.61
CA LEU A 245 5.73 1.26 6.95
C LEU A 245 6.68 0.70 8.02
N ASP A 246 7.33 -0.43 7.74
CA ASP A 246 8.32 -1.04 8.62
C ASP A 246 9.52 -0.13 8.86
N TYR A 247 10.12 0.40 7.80
CA TYR A 247 11.23 1.34 7.94
C TYR A 247 10.77 2.64 8.61
N TYR A 248 9.61 3.18 8.20
CA TYR A 248 9.01 4.38 8.81
C TYR A 248 8.81 4.21 10.31
N SER A 249 8.52 2.99 10.79
CA SER A 249 8.26 2.68 12.20
C SER A 249 9.46 2.09 12.94
N SER A 250 10.62 2.00 12.29
CA SER A 250 11.83 1.40 12.87
C SER A 250 12.58 2.34 13.83
N ASP A 251 13.51 1.80 14.61
CA ASP A 251 14.39 2.56 15.51
C ASP A 251 15.53 3.31 14.77
N ASP A 252 15.51 3.35 13.45
CA ASP A 252 16.41 4.20 12.68
C ASP A 252 16.29 5.66 13.14
N ALA A 253 17.44 6.34 13.29
CA ALA A 253 17.49 7.68 13.85
C ALA A 253 16.71 8.71 12.98
N LEU A 254 16.78 8.58 11.65
CA LEU A 254 16.03 9.44 10.75
C LEU A 254 14.52 9.14 10.86
N ALA A 255 14.14 7.87 10.83
CA ALA A 255 12.73 7.48 10.96
C ALA A 255 12.13 7.97 12.29
N THR A 256 12.87 7.82 13.39
CA THR A 256 12.47 8.32 14.71
C THR A 256 12.34 9.84 14.74
N LYS A 257 13.31 10.57 14.16
CA LYS A 257 13.27 12.02 14.05
C LYS A 257 12.03 12.49 13.26
N ILE A 258 11.71 11.81 12.16
CA ILE A 258 10.53 12.08 11.34
C ILE A 258 9.24 11.85 12.14
N ARG A 259 9.08 10.69 12.79
CA ARG A 259 7.86 10.39 13.57
C ARG A 259 7.62 11.41 14.68
N ASN A 260 8.67 11.79 15.40
CA ASN A 260 8.61 12.84 16.43
C ASN A 260 8.23 14.20 15.85
N TYR A 261 8.75 14.54 14.67
CA TYR A 261 8.38 15.77 13.97
C TYR A 261 6.90 15.74 13.57
N VAL A 262 6.41 14.64 13.00
CA VAL A 262 4.99 14.46 12.66
C VAL A 262 4.10 14.60 13.89
N ASP A 263 4.46 14.01 15.04
CA ASP A 263 3.68 14.15 16.27
C ASP A 263 3.68 15.58 16.80
N LYS A 264 4.82 16.26 16.75
CA LYS A 264 4.95 17.65 17.20
C LYS A 264 4.15 18.62 16.34
N HIS A 265 4.11 18.41 15.03
CA HIS A 265 3.48 19.32 14.08
C HIS A 265 2.06 18.89 13.68
N PHE A 266 1.67 17.66 14.01
CA PHE A 266 0.40 17.01 13.64
C PHE A 266 0.08 17.18 12.14
N ASN A 267 1.10 16.96 11.30
CA ASN A 267 1.03 17.10 9.84
C ASN A 267 2.20 16.33 9.18
N CYS A 268 2.18 16.24 7.85
CA CYS A 268 3.31 15.89 6.99
C CYS A 268 3.81 14.43 7.04
N GLU A 269 3.03 13.50 7.59
CA GLU A 269 3.33 12.06 7.53
C GLU A 269 3.36 11.56 6.08
N ASP A 270 2.48 12.10 5.25
CA ASP A 270 2.37 11.78 3.83
C ASP A 270 3.57 12.31 3.01
N LEU A 271 4.04 13.52 3.31
CA LEU A 271 5.26 14.09 2.74
C LEU A 271 6.48 13.24 3.14
N ALA A 272 6.58 12.86 4.41
CA ALA A 272 7.65 12.02 4.92
C ALA A 272 7.70 10.66 4.21
N MET A 273 6.53 10.05 3.96
CA MET A 273 6.45 8.79 3.21
C MET A 273 6.99 8.92 1.78
N ASN A 274 6.69 10.01 1.08
CA ASN A 274 7.23 10.22 -0.27
C ASN A 274 8.75 10.41 -0.26
N TYR A 275 9.29 11.19 0.69
CA TYR A 275 10.74 11.34 0.88
C TYR A 275 11.43 10.01 1.13
N LEU A 276 10.89 9.24 2.07
CA LEU A 276 11.43 7.95 2.49
C LEU A 276 11.40 6.94 1.35
N VAL A 277 10.28 6.83 0.63
CA VAL A 277 10.15 5.89 -0.48
C VAL A 277 11.13 6.23 -1.59
N SER A 278 11.20 7.49 -2.03
CA SER A 278 12.13 7.88 -3.10
C SER A 278 13.60 7.75 -2.68
N MET A 279 13.93 7.99 -1.41
CA MET A 279 15.27 7.76 -0.88
C MET A 279 15.63 6.27 -0.86
N LEU A 280 14.72 5.39 -0.40
CA LEU A 280 14.98 3.96 -0.30
C LEU A 280 15.09 3.26 -1.67
N THR A 281 14.28 3.69 -2.66
CA THR A 281 14.16 2.98 -3.94
C THR A 281 14.82 3.67 -5.11
N GLY A 282 15.09 4.99 -5.00
CA GLY A 282 15.54 5.81 -6.12
C GLY A 282 14.45 6.05 -7.18
N GLU A 283 13.18 5.86 -6.84
CA GLU A 283 12.05 6.00 -7.76
C GLU A 283 11.05 7.08 -7.30
N GLY A 284 10.46 7.78 -8.26
CA GLY A 284 9.36 8.70 -8.00
C GLY A 284 8.04 7.97 -7.74
N PRO A 285 7.00 8.71 -7.31
CA PRO A 285 5.66 8.14 -7.13
C PRO A 285 5.05 7.66 -8.46
N LEU A 286 3.93 6.95 -8.39
CA LEU A 286 3.20 6.48 -9.58
C LEU A 286 1.74 6.91 -9.53
N LEU A 287 1.36 7.88 -10.36
CA LEU A 287 -0.02 8.32 -10.49
C LEU A 287 -0.83 7.25 -11.21
N VAL A 288 -1.89 6.77 -10.56
CA VAL A 288 -2.88 5.87 -11.15
C VAL A 288 -4.26 6.51 -11.04
N LYS A 289 -4.89 6.75 -12.20
CA LYS A 289 -6.25 7.28 -12.28
C LYS A 289 -7.23 6.13 -12.53
N GLY A 290 -8.31 6.12 -11.73
CA GLY A 290 -9.48 5.32 -12.04
C GLY A 290 -10.18 5.81 -13.30
N LYS A 291 -11.17 5.05 -13.78
CA LYS A 291 -12.09 5.49 -14.83
C LYS A 291 -12.90 6.68 -14.34
N GLU A 292 -13.32 6.63 -13.09
CA GLU A 292 -14.04 7.71 -12.44
C GLU A 292 -13.11 8.52 -11.54
N GLN A 293 -13.48 9.76 -11.24
CA GLN A 293 -12.80 10.48 -10.16
C GLN A 293 -13.05 9.76 -8.83
N TYR A 294 -12.01 9.73 -8.00
CA TYR A 294 -12.15 9.35 -6.60
C TYR A 294 -13.16 10.30 -5.92
N VAL A 295 -13.87 9.77 -4.93
CA VAL A 295 -14.81 10.54 -4.12
C VAL A 295 -14.02 11.21 -3.00
N SER A 296 -14.29 12.48 -2.75
CA SER A 296 -13.70 13.23 -1.65
C SER A 296 -14.76 14.10 -0.99
N MET A 297 -14.93 13.94 0.33
CA MET A 297 -15.90 14.64 1.15
C MET A 297 -15.27 15.75 1.97
N VAL A 298 -14.18 16.38 1.47
CA VAL A 298 -13.35 17.35 2.20
C VAL A 298 -14.20 18.17 3.17
N PRO A 299 -14.09 17.91 4.48
CA PRO A 299 -15.03 18.50 5.43
C PRO A 299 -14.77 19.99 5.54
N LYS A 300 -15.82 20.75 5.87
CA LYS A 300 -15.73 22.20 6.10
C LYS A 300 -14.72 22.57 7.20
N VAL A 301 -14.49 21.64 8.13
CA VAL A 301 -13.52 21.74 9.22
C VAL A 301 -12.62 20.51 9.17
N GLY A 302 -11.32 20.72 9.01
CA GLY A 302 -10.32 19.65 8.89
C GLY A 302 -8.90 20.21 8.92
N LEU A 303 -7.90 19.34 9.01
CA LEU A 303 -6.49 19.76 9.07
C LEU A 303 -6.07 20.57 7.84
N SER A 304 -6.58 20.21 6.66
CA SER A 304 -6.35 20.90 5.38
C SER A 304 -7.08 22.25 5.27
N ALA A 305 -8.12 22.47 6.08
CA ALA A 305 -8.89 23.71 6.08
C ALA A 305 -8.35 24.77 7.08
N LYS A 306 -7.37 24.40 7.92
CA LYS A 306 -6.76 25.35 8.87
C LYS A 306 -5.97 26.44 8.14
N PRO A 307 -6.06 27.72 8.57
CA PRO A 307 -5.17 28.76 8.06
C PRO A 307 -3.70 28.37 8.26
N GLY A 308 -2.84 28.63 7.28
CA GLY A 308 -1.43 28.27 7.37
C GLY A 308 -1.10 26.82 6.95
N HIS A 309 -2.07 26.03 6.48
CA HIS A 309 -1.84 24.62 6.15
C HIS A 309 -0.77 24.44 5.05
N MET A 310 -0.84 25.25 3.98
CA MET A 310 0.09 25.18 2.85
C MET A 310 1.51 25.61 3.27
N GLU A 311 1.60 26.64 4.10
CA GLU A 311 2.84 27.15 4.69
C GLU A 311 3.48 26.14 5.62
N THR A 312 2.67 25.47 6.45
CA THR A 312 3.11 24.36 7.32
C THR A 312 3.69 23.22 6.47
N ARG A 313 3.02 22.85 5.37
CA ARG A 313 3.49 21.80 4.46
C ARG A 313 4.77 22.21 3.73
N ALA A 314 4.90 23.47 3.31
CA ALA A 314 6.13 23.99 2.75
C ALA A 314 7.28 23.96 3.77
N GLN A 315 7.01 24.30 5.03
CA GLN A 315 8.00 24.18 6.11
C GLN A 315 8.47 22.72 6.28
N CYS A 316 7.53 21.76 6.29
CA CYS A 316 7.89 20.33 6.34
C CYS A 316 8.82 19.90 5.21
N LEU A 317 8.59 20.38 3.97
CA LEU A 317 9.49 20.06 2.84
C LEU A 317 10.92 20.56 3.10
N ASN A 318 11.06 21.78 3.63
CA ASN A 318 12.39 22.34 3.89
C ASN A 318 13.08 21.64 5.06
N ASP A 319 12.34 21.34 6.13
CA ASP A 319 12.88 20.62 7.30
C ASP A 319 13.26 19.17 6.93
N TYR A 320 12.45 18.49 6.10
CA TYR A 320 12.82 17.17 5.59
C TYR A 320 14.02 17.22 4.64
N ASN A 321 14.13 18.24 3.78
CA ASN A 321 15.33 18.42 2.96
C ASN A 321 16.60 18.56 3.83
N GLU A 322 16.50 19.21 5.00
CA GLU A 322 17.60 19.25 5.98
C GLU A 322 17.82 17.89 6.66
N PHE A 323 16.75 17.20 7.10
CA PHE A 323 16.86 15.92 7.81
C PHE A 323 17.50 14.82 6.96
N PHE A 324 17.15 14.79 5.67
CA PHE A 324 17.69 13.84 4.71
C PHE A 324 19.04 14.29 4.14
N GLY A 325 19.41 15.57 4.31
CA GLY A 325 20.63 16.17 3.78
C GLY A 325 20.62 16.41 2.27
N CYS A 326 19.46 16.24 1.62
CA CYS A 326 19.26 16.36 0.18
C CYS A 326 17.75 16.36 -0.15
N MET A 327 17.42 16.60 -1.42
CA MET A 327 16.06 16.42 -1.95
C MET A 327 15.92 15.04 -2.62
N PRO A 328 15.29 14.05 -1.96
CA PRO A 328 15.08 12.73 -2.55
C PRO A 328 13.87 12.66 -3.48
N LEU A 329 12.94 13.62 -3.46
CA LEU A 329 11.75 13.58 -4.31
C LEU A 329 12.13 13.62 -5.79
N ILE A 330 11.45 12.80 -6.59
CA ILE A 330 11.70 12.63 -8.02
C ILE A 330 10.46 13.07 -8.79
N ASP A 331 10.68 13.98 -9.74
CA ASP A 331 9.66 14.43 -10.67
C ASP A 331 9.29 13.31 -11.64
N GLU A 332 7.99 13.05 -11.76
CA GLU A 332 7.38 12.07 -12.64
C GLU A 332 6.38 12.77 -13.55
N THR A 333 6.31 12.34 -14.80
CA THR A 333 5.39 12.86 -15.82
C THR A 333 4.45 11.79 -16.37
N ALA A 334 4.88 10.52 -16.30
CA ALA A 334 4.08 9.38 -16.69
C ALA A 334 2.97 9.09 -15.67
N HIS A 335 1.86 8.54 -16.13
CA HIS A 335 0.81 8.03 -15.26
C HIS A 335 0.12 6.84 -15.91
N ILE A 336 -0.59 6.06 -15.11
CA ILE A 336 -1.41 4.94 -15.56
C ILE A 336 -2.88 5.34 -15.44
N GLU A 337 -3.66 5.04 -16.46
CA GLU A 337 -5.10 5.17 -16.44
C GLU A 337 -5.73 3.97 -17.17
N LEU A 338 -7.01 3.72 -16.90
CA LEU A 338 -7.75 2.70 -17.64
C LEU A 338 -7.77 3.07 -19.12
N GLY A 339 -7.30 2.15 -19.97
CA GLY A 339 -7.38 2.32 -21.41
C GLY A 339 -8.83 2.51 -21.87
N VAL A 340 -9.01 3.20 -22.99
CA VAL A 340 -10.34 3.40 -23.61
C VAL A 340 -10.98 2.04 -23.85
N ILE A 341 -12.03 1.72 -23.08
CA ILE A 341 -12.99 0.69 -23.48
C ILE A 341 -13.85 1.36 -24.55
N LEU A 342 -13.51 1.14 -25.83
CA LEU A 342 -14.44 1.41 -26.92
C LEU A 342 -15.59 0.41 -26.73
N SER A 343 -16.64 0.84 -26.01
CA SER A 343 -17.88 0.08 -25.88
C SER A 343 -18.70 0.16 -27.15
#